data_AF-A0A2Z5EHS9-F1
#
_entry.id   AF-A0A2Z5EHS9-F1
#
_cell.length_a   1.000
_cell.length_b   1.000
_cell.length_c   1.000
_cell.angle_alpha   90.00
_cell.angle_beta   90.00
_cell.angle_gamma   90.00
#
_symmetry.space_group_name_H-M   'P 1'
#
loop_
_entity.id
_entity.type
_entity.pdbx_description
1 polymer ?
#
loop_
_entity_poly.entity_id
_entity_poly.type
_entity_poly.pdbx_seq_one_letter_code
_entity_poly.pdbx_strand_id
1 'polypeptide(L)'
;MVYRRRIYYSSAQRAEISDRWQRGESMSSIGRRFDRESSSVFSVISPSGGIRPPERKRGRQALSLAEREEISRGLSAGDPLRAIARGLGRAPSTISREIKRNGGPGRYRATASDQAAWDRGLRPKICKLACEPALCRAVSAKLRRKWSPEQISGWLRRAFPGELHRQVSHETIYRSLYIQARGVLKKELLEHLRARRTVRRSRHASLKRHGLGQIRDMVSISERPACIEDRAIPGHWEGDLIGGTKNSYIATLVERQSRYVMLVKVANKDTRSVVSGLIKQTQKLPRELYRSLTWDRGKELADHRRLTLASDVEVYFCDPQSPWQRGTNENTNRLLRQYFPKGTDLSLYSQAKLSAVARQLNERPRKTLDYQTPAERFQACVAATR
;
A
#
# COMPACT_ATOMS: atom_id res chain seq x y z
N MET A 1 -5.96 -18.22 38.91
CA MET A 1 -5.74 -17.27 37.80
C MET A 1 -4.60 -16.33 38.15
N VAL A 2 -3.46 -16.40 37.46
CA VAL A 2 -2.35 -15.47 37.69
C VAL A 2 -2.71 -14.12 37.04
N TYR A 3 -3.08 -13.14 37.86
CA TYR A 3 -3.27 -11.77 37.40
C TYR A 3 -1.93 -11.21 36.93
N ARG A 4 -1.73 -11.13 35.61
CA ARG A 4 -0.56 -10.47 35.02
C ARG A 4 -0.63 -8.98 35.37
N ARG A 5 0.29 -8.50 36.23
CA ARG A 5 0.44 -7.06 36.52
C ARG A 5 0.60 -6.29 35.21
N ARG A 6 -0.18 -5.22 35.05
CA ARG A 6 -0.06 -4.28 33.92
C ARG A 6 1.24 -3.51 34.08
N ILE A 7 2.27 -3.92 33.37
CA ILE A 7 3.59 -3.30 33.44
C ILE A 7 3.71 -2.29 32.30
N TYR A 8 4.04 -1.05 32.65
CA TYR A 8 4.22 0.05 31.72
C TYR A 8 5.68 0.12 31.29
N TYR A 9 5.94 0.15 29.98
CA TYR A 9 7.29 0.39 29.46
C TYR A 9 7.75 1.81 29.77
N SER A 10 8.98 1.94 30.25
CA SER A 10 9.67 3.22 30.39
C SER A 10 9.89 3.89 29.03
N SER A 11 10.20 5.20 29.03
CA SER A 11 10.53 5.93 27.81
C SER A 11 11.69 5.29 27.04
N ALA A 12 12.75 4.87 27.76
CA ALA A 12 13.90 4.17 27.20
C ALA A 12 13.52 2.83 26.56
N GLN A 13 12.70 2.02 27.23
CA GLN A 13 12.24 0.74 26.69
C GLN A 13 11.37 0.91 25.44
N ARG A 14 10.47 1.91 25.42
CA ARG A 14 9.67 2.24 24.22
C ARG A 14 10.54 2.69 23.04
N ALA A 15 11.60 3.44 23.31
CA ALA A 15 12.57 3.85 22.31
C ALA A 15 13.33 2.64 21.75
N GLU A 16 13.77 1.72 22.62
CA GLU A 16 14.45 0.49 22.18
C GLU A 16 13.52 -0.40 21.33
N ILE A 17 12.28 -0.62 21.76
CA ILE A 17 11.26 -1.36 20.99
C ILE A 17 11.12 -0.76 19.58
N SER A 18 11.05 0.57 19.49
CA SER A 18 10.93 1.28 18.21
C SER A 18 12.17 1.12 17.33
N ASP A 19 13.38 1.14 17.92
CA ASP A 19 14.63 0.93 17.19
C ASP A 19 14.72 -0.48 16.60
N ARG A 20 14.37 -1.50 17.39
CA ARG A 20 14.35 -2.90 16.93
C ARG A 20 13.33 -3.14 15.84
N TRP A 21 12.13 -2.57 16.00
CA TRP A 21 11.11 -2.63 14.96
C TRP A 21 11.58 -1.97 13.65
N GLN A 22 12.28 -0.84 13.75
CA GLN A 22 12.87 -0.16 12.59
C GLN A 22 14.01 -0.95 11.95
N ARG A 23 14.78 -1.72 12.72
CA ARG A 23 15.76 -2.69 12.20
C ARG A 23 15.12 -3.93 11.55
N GLY A 24 13.81 -4.10 11.69
CA GLY A 24 13.04 -5.18 11.05
C GLY A 24 12.88 -6.44 11.88
N GLU A 25 13.20 -6.38 13.18
CA GLU A 25 12.95 -7.49 14.11
C GLU A 25 11.44 -7.78 14.24
N SER A 26 11.08 -9.05 14.45
CA SER A 26 9.68 -9.44 14.64
C SER A 26 9.18 -9.03 16.04
N MET A 27 7.88 -8.75 16.17
CA MET A 27 7.27 -8.41 17.48
C MET A 27 7.52 -9.49 18.54
N SER A 28 7.54 -10.77 18.14
CA SER A 28 7.85 -11.88 19.04
C SER A 28 9.32 -11.89 19.46
N SER A 29 10.24 -11.54 18.56
CA SER A 29 11.67 -11.41 18.89
C SER A 29 11.92 -10.27 19.87
N ILE A 30 11.30 -9.12 19.61
CA ILE A 30 11.38 -7.94 20.48
C ILE A 30 10.78 -8.28 21.84
N GLY A 31 9.60 -8.90 21.86
CA GLY A 31 8.90 -9.28 23.08
C GLY A 31 9.74 -10.19 23.98
N ARG A 32 10.34 -11.25 23.41
CA ARG A 32 11.23 -12.17 24.16
C ARG A 32 12.35 -11.45 24.91
N ARG A 33 12.88 -10.36 24.37
CA ARG A 33 13.96 -9.59 25.01
C ARG A 33 13.51 -8.83 26.25
N PHE A 34 12.22 -8.58 26.40
CA PHE A 34 11.62 -7.96 27.59
C PHE A 34 10.83 -8.98 28.43
N ASP A 35 10.97 -10.27 28.14
CA ASP A 35 10.16 -11.37 28.68
C ASP A 35 8.65 -11.14 28.49
N ARG A 36 8.28 -10.70 27.29
CA ARG A 36 6.89 -10.37 26.90
C ARG A 36 6.43 -11.07 25.63
N GLU A 37 5.12 -11.21 25.53
CA GLU A 37 4.45 -11.60 24.31
C GLU A 37 4.42 -10.46 23.28
N SER A 38 4.23 -10.84 22.01
CA SER A 38 4.14 -9.91 20.88
C SER A 38 2.99 -8.90 21.00
N SER A 39 1.93 -9.24 21.75
CA SER A 39 0.80 -8.37 22.08
C SER A 39 1.23 -7.11 22.85
N SER A 40 2.19 -7.25 23.75
CA SER A 40 2.72 -6.13 24.54
C SER A 40 3.50 -5.15 23.66
N VAL A 41 4.32 -5.67 22.75
CA VAL A 41 5.05 -4.86 21.75
C VAL A 41 4.08 -4.19 20.77
N PHE A 42 3.02 -4.89 20.35
CA PHE A 42 1.98 -4.33 19.50
C PHE A 42 1.28 -3.12 20.13
N SER A 43 1.03 -3.13 21.44
CA SER A 43 0.41 -2.01 22.15
C SER A 43 1.27 -0.73 22.13
N VAL A 44 2.60 -0.87 22.07
CA VAL A 44 3.55 0.25 21.97
C VAL A 44 3.64 0.79 20.54
N ILE A 45 3.60 -0.09 19.55
CA ILE A 45 3.86 0.25 18.14
C ILE A 45 2.59 0.69 17.40
N SER A 46 1.44 0.10 17.73
CA SER A 46 0.18 0.35 17.01
C SER A 46 -0.34 1.79 17.08
N PRO A 47 -0.20 2.55 18.18
CA PRO A 47 -0.68 3.94 18.23
C PRO A 47 0.01 4.86 17.22
N SER A 48 1.29 4.60 16.91
CA SER A 48 2.05 5.34 15.89
C SER A 48 2.00 4.67 14.50
N GLY A 49 1.24 3.59 14.34
CA GLY A 49 1.12 2.85 13.09
C GLY A 49 2.43 2.18 12.64
N GLY A 50 3.40 1.99 13.54
CA GLY A 50 4.72 1.43 13.20
C GLY A 50 5.78 2.45 12.80
N ILE A 51 5.49 3.75 12.93
CA ILE A 51 6.43 4.83 12.65
C ILE A 51 7.04 5.32 13.96
N ARG A 52 8.38 5.39 14.05
CA ARG A 52 9.08 5.96 15.21
C ARG A 52 8.79 7.46 15.26
N PRO A 53 8.18 8.00 16.32
CA PRO A 53 8.07 9.45 16.48
C PRO A 53 9.48 10.03 16.67
N PRO A 54 9.81 11.16 16.04
CA PRO A 54 11.09 11.81 16.26
C PRO A 54 11.23 12.20 17.73
N GLU A 55 12.45 12.12 18.26
CA GLU A 55 12.75 12.62 19.59
C GLU A 55 12.47 14.12 19.64
N ARG A 56 11.73 14.53 20.67
CA ARG A 56 11.30 15.91 20.81
C ARG A 56 12.42 16.70 21.47
N LYS A 57 12.94 17.68 20.76
CA LYS A 57 13.98 18.60 21.27
C LYS A 57 13.40 19.99 21.44
N ARG A 58 13.83 20.68 22.50
CA ARG A 58 13.48 22.08 22.71
C ARG A 58 14.34 22.97 21.82
N GLY A 59 13.78 24.07 21.36
CA GLY A 59 14.58 25.14 20.76
C GLY A 59 15.49 25.78 21.82
N ARG A 60 16.65 26.29 21.41
CA ARG A 60 17.64 26.91 22.31
C ARG A 60 17.09 28.07 23.16
N GLN A 61 16.08 28.77 22.62
CA GLN A 61 15.44 29.91 23.29
C GLN A 61 14.26 29.53 24.18
N ALA A 62 13.87 28.25 24.23
CA ALA A 62 12.77 27.81 25.09
C ALA A 62 13.25 27.72 26.54
N LEU A 63 12.41 28.18 27.47
CA LEU A 63 12.66 27.99 28.91
C LEU A 63 12.78 26.49 29.22
N SER A 64 13.73 26.13 30.06
CA SER A 64 13.90 24.82 30.66
C SER A 64 12.91 24.62 31.82
N LEU A 65 12.85 23.39 32.35
CA LEU A 65 12.05 23.13 33.55
C LEU A 65 12.62 23.89 34.75
N ALA A 66 13.94 23.88 34.94
CA ALA A 66 14.61 24.60 36.02
C ALA A 66 14.31 26.11 35.98
N GLU A 67 14.40 26.74 34.79
CA GLU A 67 14.02 28.14 34.64
C GLU A 67 12.53 28.39 34.97
N ARG A 68 11.64 27.44 34.66
CA ARG A 68 10.23 27.55 35.04
C ARG A 68 10.00 27.37 36.54
N GLU A 69 10.81 26.56 37.22
CA GLU A 69 10.77 26.40 38.68
C GLU A 69 11.19 27.70 39.36
N GLU A 70 12.25 28.34 38.89
CA GLU A 70 12.67 29.65 39.39
C GLU A 70 11.61 30.73 39.16
N ILE A 71 10.93 30.75 38.00
CA ILE A 71 9.77 31.63 37.79
C ILE A 71 8.68 31.33 38.82
N SER A 72 8.39 30.06 39.09
CA SER A 72 7.36 29.67 40.04
C SER A 72 7.71 30.07 41.47
N ARG A 73 8.97 29.94 41.87
CA ARG A 73 9.47 30.35 43.19
C ARG A 73 9.44 31.87 43.36
N GLY A 74 9.96 32.61 42.38
CA GLY A 74 9.96 34.08 42.42
C GLY A 74 8.55 34.66 42.48
N LEU A 75 7.58 34.06 41.76
CA LEU A 75 6.18 34.46 41.87
C LEU A 75 5.58 34.20 43.26
N SER A 76 5.90 33.06 43.88
CA SER A 76 5.46 32.75 45.25
C SER A 76 6.11 33.67 46.29
N ALA A 77 7.34 34.13 46.04
CA ALA A 77 8.06 35.07 46.89
C ALA A 77 7.60 36.54 46.71
N GLY A 78 6.75 36.82 45.71
CA GLY A 78 6.29 38.18 45.41
C GLY A 78 7.29 39.01 44.60
N ASP A 79 8.29 38.38 43.98
CA ASP A 79 9.32 39.07 43.22
C ASP A 79 8.75 39.78 41.97
N PRO A 80 9.23 41.00 41.65
CA PRO A 80 8.83 41.66 40.43
C PRO A 80 9.37 40.90 39.21
N LEU A 81 8.57 40.80 38.14
CA LEU A 81 8.91 40.03 36.92
C LEU A 81 10.28 40.38 36.32
N ARG A 82 10.71 41.65 36.46
CA ARG A 82 12.02 42.11 35.98
C ARG A 82 13.17 41.54 36.81
N ALA A 83 12.99 41.32 38.11
CA ALA A 83 13.99 40.69 38.96
C ALA A 83 14.16 39.20 38.59
N ILE A 84 13.05 38.47 38.46
CA ILE A 84 13.04 37.08 37.99
C ILE A 84 13.74 36.96 36.63
N ALA A 85 13.42 37.86 35.70
CA ALA A 85 14.03 37.88 34.37
C ALA A 85 15.55 38.11 34.40
N ARG A 86 16.04 39.04 35.24
CA ARG A 86 17.48 39.27 35.44
C ARG A 86 18.18 38.06 36.04
N GLY A 87 17.60 37.44 37.07
CA GLY A 87 18.17 36.26 37.72
C GLY A 87 18.34 35.07 36.76
N LEU A 88 17.45 34.96 35.77
CA LEU A 88 17.48 33.91 34.75
C LEU A 88 18.26 34.29 33.48
N GLY A 89 18.77 35.53 33.37
CA GLY A 89 19.39 36.01 32.12
C GLY A 89 18.43 36.02 30.92
N ARG A 90 17.13 36.27 31.17
CA ARG A 90 16.07 36.28 30.14
C ARG A 90 15.46 37.66 29.98
N ALA A 91 14.88 37.93 28.81
CA ALA A 91 14.12 39.15 28.59
C ALA A 91 12.85 39.17 29.47
N PRO A 92 12.48 40.29 30.13
CA PRO A 92 11.26 40.39 30.91
C PRO A 92 9.98 40.04 30.13
N SER A 93 9.97 40.33 28.83
CA SER A 93 8.86 39.98 27.94
C SER A 93 8.70 38.46 27.74
N THR A 94 9.77 37.66 27.89
CA THR A 94 9.69 36.20 27.85
C THR A 94 8.96 35.65 29.07
N ILE A 95 9.36 36.13 30.26
CA ILE A 95 8.76 35.74 31.54
C ILE A 95 7.28 36.15 31.58
N SER A 96 6.99 37.40 31.22
CA SER A 96 5.61 37.93 31.16
C SER A 96 4.71 37.10 30.23
N ARG A 97 5.16 36.81 29.00
CA ARG A 97 4.39 36.00 28.04
C ARG A 97 4.19 34.57 28.53
N GLU A 98 5.20 33.96 29.16
CA GLU A 98 5.09 32.61 29.71
C GLU A 98 4.05 32.54 30.83
N ILE A 99 4.09 33.49 31.77
CA ILE A 99 3.14 33.54 32.88
C ILE A 99 1.73 33.78 32.36
N LYS A 100 1.53 34.79 31.49
CA LYS A 100 0.24 35.10 30.90
C LYS A 100 -0.36 33.91 30.16
N ARG A 101 0.45 33.17 29.40
CA ARG A 101 0.01 31.99 28.63
C ARG A 101 -0.41 30.82 29.51
N ASN A 102 0.12 30.71 30.73
CA ASN A 102 -0.17 29.61 31.64
C ASN A 102 -1.07 30.05 32.82
N GLY A 103 -1.96 31.01 32.59
CA GLY A 103 -3.04 31.36 33.54
C GLY A 103 -2.73 32.50 34.51
N GLY A 104 -1.60 33.20 34.34
CA GLY A 104 -1.23 34.35 35.16
C GLY A 104 -0.51 33.98 36.47
N PRO A 105 -0.06 34.99 37.25
CA PRO A 105 0.80 34.78 38.42
C PRO A 105 0.23 33.82 39.46
N GLY A 106 -1.06 33.95 39.80
CA GLY A 106 -1.70 33.13 40.84
C GLY A 106 -1.89 31.65 40.46
N ARG A 107 -1.94 31.33 39.17
CA ARG A 107 -2.18 29.96 38.65
C ARG A 107 -0.93 29.32 38.07
N TYR A 108 0.15 30.07 37.89
CA TYR A 108 1.37 29.58 37.28
C TYR A 108 1.99 28.45 38.11
N ARG A 109 2.29 27.33 37.46
CA ARG A 109 3.00 26.18 38.04
C ARG A 109 4.06 25.69 37.05
N ALA A 110 5.28 25.48 37.53
CA ALA A 110 6.41 25.11 36.68
C ALA A 110 6.15 23.83 35.88
N THR A 111 5.77 22.75 36.56
CA THR A 111 5.52 21.42 35.96
C THR A 111 4.40 21.43 34.92
N ALA A 112 3.26 22.04 35.25
CA ALA A 112 2.12 22.17 34.33
C ALA A 112 2.47 23.03 33.10
N SER A 113 3.18 24.14 33.30
CA SER A 113 3.62 25.03 32.22
C SER A 113 4.64 24.35 31.30
N ASP A 114 5.51 23.52 31.89
CA ASP A 114 6.50 22.72 31.16
C ASP A 114 5.84 21.66 30.27
N GLN A 115 4.88 20.92 30.81
CA GLN A 115 4.07 19.96 30.06
C GLN A 115 3.27 20.67 28.95
N ALA A 116 2.62 21.79 29.26
CA ALA A 116 1.88 22.56 28.27
C ALA A 116 2.78 23.13 27.16
N ALA A 117 4.03 23.50 27.46
CA ALA A 117 5.01 23.92 26.47
C ALA A 117 5.38 22.77 25.53
N TRP A 118 5.57 21.56 26.07
CA TRP A 118 5.67 20.36 25.24
C TRP A 118 4.41 20.20 24.40
N ASP A 119 3.21 20.12 24.97
CA ASP A 119 1.99 19.83 24.20
C ASP A 119 1.76 20.82 23.06
N ARG A 120 1.97 22.12 23.29
CA ARG A 120 1.92 23.14 22.23
C ARG A 120 2.97 22.95 21.15
N GLY A 121 4.15 22.44 21.52
CA GLY A 121 5.22 22.09 20.58
C GLY A 121 4.83 20.99 19.58
N LEU A 122 3.80 20.19 19.86
CA LEU A 122 3.27 19.21 18.89
C LEU A 122 2.71 19.88 17.64
N ARG A 123 2.26 21.15 17.75
CA ARG A 123 1.71 21.98 16.66
C ARG A 123 0.89 21.14 15.66
N PRO A 124 -0.18 20.45 16.13
CA PRO A 124 -0.92 19.52 15.29
C PRO A 124 -1.50 20.29 14.09
N LYS A 125 -1.00 19.99 12.89
CA LYS A 125 -1.59 20.51 11.66
C LYS A 125 -2.77 19.63 11.26
N ILE A 126 -3.91 20.26 11.00
CA ILE A 126 -5.06 19.58 10.42
C ILE A 126 -4.60 18.94 9.11
N CYS A 127 -4.86 17.64 8.96
CA CYS A 127 -4.40 16.93 7.78
C CYS A 127 -5.26 17.32 6.57
N LYS A 128 -4.65 17.35 5.38
CA LYS A 128 -5.32 17.83 4.15
C LYS A 128 -6.66 17.17 3.87
N LEU A 129 -6.78 15.86 4.12
CA LEU A 129 -8.03 15.13 3.91
C LEU A 129 -9.15 15.57 4.88
N ALA A 130 -8.81 16.12 6.05
CA ALA A 130 -9.79 16.72 6.95
C ALA A 130 -10.25 18.10 6.46
N CYS A 131 -9.34 18.88 5.87
CA CYS A 131 -9.68 20.19 5.29
C CYS A 131 -10.51 20.06 3.99
N GLU A 132 -10.36 18.95 3.26
CA GLU A 132 -10.97 18.76 1.93
C GLU A 132 -11.91 17.54 1.89
N PRO A 133 -13.18 17.68 2.31
CA PRO A 133 -14.13 16.56 2.39
C PRO A 133 -14.38 15.88 1.04
N ALA A 134 -14.41 16.65 -0.06
CA ALA A 134 -14.58 16.10 -1.41
C ALA A 134 -13.42 15.17 -1.80
N LEU A 135 -12.18 15.59 -1.50
CA LEU A 135 -10.99 14.78 -1.72
C LEU A 135 -11.01 13.50 -0.87
N CYS A 136 -11.41 13.62 0.41
CA CYS A 136 -11.56 12.46 1.29
C CYS A 136 -12.58 11.44 0.77
N ARG A 137 -13.74 11.92 0.28
CA ARG A 137 -14.77 11.07 -0.35
C ARG A 137 -14.23 10.37 -1.60
N ALA A 138 -13.51 11.09 -2.47
CA ALA A 138 -12.90 10.54 -3.67
C ALA A 138 -11.89 9.43 -3.33
N VAL A 139 -10.97 9.70 -2.39
CA VAL A 139 -9.99 8.71 -1.92
C VAL A 139 -10.69 7.47 -1.34
N SER A 140 -11.70 7.68 -0.48
CA SER A 140 -12.46 6.58 0.13
C SER A 140 -13.19 5.73 -0.92
N ALA A 141 -13.82 6.35 -1.91
CA ALA A 141 -14.49 5.65 -3.00
C ALA A 141 -13.51 4.80 -3.82
N LYS A 142 -12.33 5.33 -4.17
CA LYS A 142 -11.32 4.56 -4.90
C LYS A 142 -10.70 3.44 -4.05
N LEU A 143 -10.52 3.64 -2.75
CA LEU A 143 -10.09 2.58 -1.83
C LEU A 143 -11.10 1.43 -1.80
N ARG A 144 -12.42 1.71 -1.71
CA ARG A 144 -13.47 0.66 -1.80
C ARG A 144 -13.43 -0.12 -3.11
N ARG A 145 -13.02 0.53 -4.20
CA ARG A 145 -12.74 -0.11 -5.49
C ARG A 145 -11.41 -0.89 -5.52
N LYS A 146 -10.79 -1.12 -4.36
CA LYS A 146 -9.52 -1.85 -4.16
C LYS A 146 -8.30 -1.19 -4.80
N TRP A 147 -8.35 0.10 -5.11
CA TRP A 147 -7.18 0.84 -5.63
C TRP A 147 -6.13 1.01 -4.53
N SER A 148 -4.84 0.96 -4.87
CA SER A 148 -3.79 1.24 -3.90
C SER A 148 -3.65 2.74 -3.67
N PRO A 149 -3.17 3.19 -2.50
CA PRO A 149 -2.86 4.60 -2.26
C PRO A 149 -1.97 5.24 -3.34
N GLU A 150 -0.98 4.50 -3.86
CA GLU A 150 -0.11 4.97 -4.96
C GLU A 150 -0.89 5.19 -6.26
N GLN A 151 -1.81 4.28 -6.59
CA GLN A 151 -2.68 4.40 -7.77
C GLN A 151 -3.64 5.57 -7.65
N ILE A 152 -4.21 5.79 -6.46
CA ILE A 152 -5.10 6.92 -6.20
C ILE A 152 -4.34 8.23 -6.34
N SER A 153 -3.14 8.32 -5.76
CA SER A 153 -2.29 9.52 -5.83
C SER A 153 -1.91 9.87 -7.26
N GLY A 154 -1.50 8.89 -8.08
CA GLY A 154 -1.18 9.12 -9.49
C GLY A 154 -2.40 9.46 -10.34
N TRP A 155 -3.55 8.82 -10.10
CA TRP A 155 -4.80 9.18 -10.77
C TRP A 155 -5.24 10.60 -10.45
N LEU A 156 -5.17 11.03 -9.18
CA LEU A 156 -5.53 12.40 -8.79
C LEU A 156 -4.65 13.44 -9.48
N ARG A 157 -3.34 13.16 -9.63
CA ARG A 157 -2.41 14.06 -10.35
C ARG A 157 -2.78 14.19 -11.82
N ARG A 158 -3.19 13.10 -12.47
CA ARG A 158 -3.61 13.09 -13.87
C ARG A 158 -4.97 13.73 -14.08
N ALA A 159 -5.93 13.47 -13.19
CA ALA A 159 -7.31 13.96 -13.32
C ALA A 159 -7.45 15.46 -13.01
N PHE A 160 -6.57 16.00 -12.16
CA PHE A 160 -6.63 17.39 -11.71
C PHE A 160 -5.25 18.07 -11.81
N PRO A 161 -4.69 18.23 -13.03
CA PRO A 161 -3.41 18.91 -13.22
C PRO A 161 -3.52 20.37 -12.74
N GLY A 162 -2.49 20.88 -12.06
CA GLY A 162 -2.46 22.26 -11.52
C GLY A 162 -3.32 22.48 -10.25
N GLU A 163 -4.37 21.69 -10.02
CA GLU A 163 -5.24 21.81 -8.86
C GLU A 163 -4.67 21.09 -7.62
N LEU A 164 -3.64 21.67 -7.00
CA LEU A 164 -2.97 21.07 -5.84
C LEU A 164 -3.93 20.70 -4.72
N HIS A 165 -4.99 21.46 -4.47
CA HIS A 165 -5.98 21.19 -3.41
C HIS A 165 -6.70 19.82 -3.60
N ARG A 166 -6.85 19.35 -4.85
CA ARG A 166 -7.45 18.03 -5.17
C ARG A 166 -6.44 16.88 -5.24
N GLN A 167 -5.16 17.15 -5.02
CA GLN A 167 -4.11 16.13 -5.05
C GLN A 167 -3.64 15.77 -3.63
N VAL A 168 -3.32 14.49 -3.42
CA VAL A 168 -2.72 14.02 -2.17
C VAL A 168 -1.66 12.96 -2.45
N SER A 169 -0.57 13.00 -1.68
CA SER A 169 0.48 11.97 -1.73
C SER A 169 -0.04 10.65 -1.14
N HIS A 170 0.37 9.53 -1.74
CA HIS A 170 0.08 8.19 -1.24
C HIS A 170 0.54 7.97 0.21
N GLU A 171 1.63 8.61 0.65
CA GLU A 171 2.08 8.57 2.04
C GLU A 171 1.07 9.24 2.98
N THR A 172 0.43 10.33 2.54
CA THR A 172 -0.64 10.97 3.33
C THR A 172 -1.87 10.07 3.44
N ILE A 173 -2.23 9.35 2.38
CA ILE A 173 -3.31 8.35 2.41
C ILE A 173 -2.93 7.21 3.39
N TYR A 174 -1.72 6.66 3.31
CA TYR A 174 -1.25 5.63 4.25
C TYR A 174 -1.26 6.10 5.69
N ARG A 175 -0.70 7.28 5.98
CA ARG A 175 -0.71 7.86 7.33
C ARG A 175 -2.14 8.06 7.84
N SER A 176 -3.09 8.42 6.98
CA SER A 176 -4.49 8.62 7.37
C SER A 176 -5.26 7.31 7.59
N LEU A 177 -4.83 6.20 6.97
CA LEU A 177 -5.36 4.86 7.25
C LEU A 177 -4.75 4.24 8.52
N TYR A 178 -3.46 4.45 8.76
CA TYR A 178 -2.73 3.83 9.86
C TYR A 178 -2.79 4.61 11.18
N ILE A 179 -2.83 5.94 11.12
CA ILE A 179 -2.86 6.79 12.32
C ILE A 179 -4.32 7.11 12.64
N GLN A 180 -4.92 6.29 13.49
CA GLN A 180 -6.33 6.42 13.91
C GLN A 180 -6.65 7.79 14.51
N ALA A 181 -5.69 8.41 15.22
CA ALA A 181 -5.82 9.75 15.78
C ALA A 181 -6.11 10.86 14.74
N ARG A 182 -5.94 10.58 13.44
CA ARG A 182 -6.34 11.51 12.37
C ARG A 182 -7.85 11.51 12.12
N GLY A 183 -8.56 10.42 12.40
CA GLY A 183 -10.02 10.33 12.29
C GLY A 183 -10.64 10.51 10.89
N VAL A 184 -9.84 10.65 9.83
CA VAL A 184 -10.37 11.06 8.51
C VAL A 184 -10.84 9.90 7.63
N LEU A 185 -10.19 8.75 7.72
CA LEU A 185 -10.54 7.55 6.94
C LEU A 185 -10.99 6.45 7.88
N LYS A 186 -12.11 5.79 7.55
CA LYS A 186 -12.62 4.65 8.32
C LYS A 186 -11.62 3.50 8.31
N LYS A 187 -11.43 2.84 9.45
CA LYS A 187 -10.53 1.68 9.62
C LYS A 187 -10.86 0.51 8.69
N GLU A 188 -12.14 0.31 8.39
CA GLU A 188 -12.66 -0.70 7.44
C GLU A 188 -12.01 -0.60 6.05
N LEU A 189 -11.57 0.59 5.64
CA LEU A 189 -10.92 0.77 4.33
C LEU A 189 -9.58 0.02 4.21
N LEU A 190 -8.98 -0.41 5.33
CA LEU A 190 -7.80 -1.27 5.34
C LEU A 190 -8.08 -2.64 4.71
N GLU A 191 -9.32 -3.14 4.76
CA GLU A 191 -9.71 -4.44 4.19
C GLU A 191 -9.63 -4.46 2.66
N HIS A 192 -9.75 -3.28 2.04
CA HIS A 192 -9.64 -3.11 0.59
C HIS A 192 -8.20 -2.94 0.10
N LEU A 193 -7.21 -2.87 1.00
CA LEU A 193 -5.80 -2.91 0.62
C LEU A 193 -5.37 -4.34 0.29
N ARG A 194 -4.43 -4.49 -0.64
CA ARG A 194 -3.86 -5.80 -1.03
C ARG A 194 -3.16 -6.50 0.14
N ALA A 195 -2.51 -5.72 1.00
CA ALA A 195 -1.88 -6.20 2.22
C ALA A 195 -2.70 -5.68 3.41
N ARG A 196 -3.41 -6.58 4.09
CA ARG A 196 -4.23 -6.29 5.29
C ARG A 196 -3.39 -6.01 6.55
N ARG A 197 -2.17 -5.48 6.37
CA ARG A 197 -1.27 -5.20 7.51
C ARG A 197 -1.80 -3.98 8.23
N THR A 198 -2.01 -4.09 9.54
CA THR A 198 -2.47 -3.00 10.42
C THR A 198 -1.32 -2.07 10.88
N VAL A 199 -0.07 -2.51 10.74
CA VAL A 199 1.13 -1.78 11.17
C VAL A 199 2.16 -1.78 10.02
N ARG A 200 2.79 -0.64 9.77
CA ARG A 200 3.88 -0.52 8.80
C ARG A 200 5.10 -1.30 9.31
N ARG A 201 5.62 -2.21 8.48
CA ARG A 201 6.90 -2.88 8.74
C ARG A 201 8.06 -2.07 8.18
N SER A 202 9.22 -2.18 8.82
CA SER A 202 10.48 -1.67 8.27
C SER A 202 10.75 -2.24 6.87
N ARG A 203 11.44 -1.45 6.03
CA ARG A 203 12.00 -1.90 4.74
C ARG A 203 13.01 -3.04 4.94
N HIS A 204 13.68 -3.10 6.09
CA HIS A 204 14.67 -4.13 6.43
C HIS A 204 14.03 -5.42 6.99
N ALA A 205 12.73 -5.39 7.31
CA ALA A 205 12.01 -6.58 7.80
C ALA A 205 11.87 -7.69 6.75
N SER A 206 12.23 -7.44 5.48
CA SER A 206 12.17 -8.42 4.38
C SER A 206 13.45 -9.25 4.19
N LEU A 207 14.44 -9.17 5.08
CA LEU A 207 15.70 -9.93 4.95
C LEU A 207 15.62 -11.41 5.37
N LYS A 208 14.46 -12.05 5.22
CA LYS A 208 14.36 -13.52 5.16
C LYS A 208 13.62 -13.91 3.90
N ARG A 209 14.32 -13.86 2.77
CA ARG A 209 14.07 -14.80 1.68
C ARG A 209 15.26 -15.73 1.64
N HIS A 210 15.04 -16.96 2.11
CA HIS A 210 15.91 -18.08 1.81
C HIS A 210 16.08 -18.18 0.29
N GLY A 211 17.29 -18.51 -0.13
CA GLY A 211 17.71 -18.56 -1.53
C GLY A 211 16.79 -19.40 -2.40
N LEU A 212 16.62 -18.96 -3.65
CA LEU A 212 16.06 -19.75 -4.72
C LEU A 212 17.27 -20.23 -5.54
N GLY A 213 17.48 -21.55 -5.57
CA GLY A 213 18.63 -22.18 -6.24
C GLY A 213 18.60 -22.01 -7.76
N GLN A 214 19.78 -22.15 -8.37
CA GLN A 214 19.99 -22.28 -9.81
C GLN A 214 19.94 -23.76 -10.22
N ILE A 215 19.48 -24.03 -11.44
CA ILE A 215 19.75 -25.28 -12.16
C ILE A 215 20.48 -24.89 -13.46
N ARG A 216 21.48 -25.69 -13.84
CA ARG A 216 22.38 -25.48 -14.97
C ARG A 216 22.01 -26.43 -16.12
N ASP A 217 22.30 -25.97 -17.35
CA ASP A 217 22.30 -26.64 -18.66
C ASP A 217 21.00 -26.67 -19.53
N MET A 218 21.10 -25.93 -20.67
CA MET A 218 20.39 -26.02 -21.98
C MET A 218 18.95 -25.44 -22.14
N VAL A 219 18.42 -24.93 -23.27
CA VAL A 219 18.81 -24.20 -24.53
C VAL A 219 17.62 -23.23 -24.81
N SER A 220 17.87 -22.08 -25.46
CA SER A 220 17.29 -20.74 -25.19
C SER A 220 16.16 -20.23 -26.13
N ILE A 221 15.36 -19.26 -25.64
CA ILE A 221 14.32 -18.44 -26.33
C ILE A 221 14.84 -17.53 -27.46
N SER A 222 16.00 -17.85 -28.03
CA SER A 222 16.79 -16.98 -28.93
C SER A 222 16.15 -16.76 -30.30
N GLU A 223 15.07 -17.47 -30.62
CA GLU A 223 14.39 -17.43 -31.93
C GLU A 223 13.24 -16.41 -32.00
N ARG A 224 13.05 -15.61 -30.94
CA ARG A 224 11.96 -14.63 -30.88
C ARG A 224 12.35 -13.30 -31.55
N PRO A 225 11.50 -12.70 -32.40
CA PRO A 225 11.73 -11.35 -32.92
C PRO A 225 11.79 -10.29 -31.81
N ALA A 226 12.77 -9.38 -31.88
CA ALA A 226 13.02 -8.33 -30.87
C ALA A 226 11.81 -7.41 -30.61
N CYS A 227 10.95 -7.19 -31.63
CA CYS A 227 9.76 -6.35 -31.52
C CYS A 227 8.74 -6.81 -30.47
N ILE A 228 8.82 -8.07 -30.03
CA ILE A 228 7.91 -8.65 -29.04
C ILE A 228 8.39 -8.36 -27.59
N GLU A 229 9.67 -8.09 -27.34
CA GLU A 229 10.16 -7.75 -25.99
C GLU A 229 9.77 -6.34 -25.56
N ASP A 230 9.74 -5.40 -26.50
CA ASP A 230 9.48 -3.98 -26.25
C ASP A 230 8.05 -3.66 -25.81
N ARG A 231 7.14 -4.65 -25.88
CA ARG A 231 5.70 -4.49 -25.55
C ARG A 231 5.06 -3.31 -26.31
N ALA A 232 5.65 -2.95 -27.45
CA ALA A 232 5.32 -1.76 -28.23
C ALA A 232 4.14 -1.98 -29.18
N ILE A 233 3.81 -3.24 -29.49
CA ILE A 233 2.77 -3.61 -30.43
C ILE A 233 1.57 -4.21 -29.66
N PRO A 234 0.34 -3.74 -29.90
CA PRO A 234 -0.84 -4.32 -29.27
C PRO A 234 -1.17 -5.69 -29.86
N GLY A 235 -1.81 -6.52 -29.04
CA GLY A 235 -2.41 -7.78 -29.49
C GLY A 235 -1.58 -9.02 -29.22
N HIS A 236 -0.51 -8.88 -28.43
CA HIS A 236 0.21 -10.02 -27.84
C HIS A 236 -0.31 -10.27 -26.43
N TRP A 237 -0.79 -11.48 -26.17
CA TRP A 237 -1.43 -11.85 -24.91
C TRP A 237 -0.59 -12.85 -24.12
N GLU A 238 -0.56 -12.70 -22.80
CA GLU A 238 -0.05 -13.71 -21.86
C GLU A 238 -1.23 -14.36 -21.17
N GLY A 239 -1.34 -15.69 -21.21
CA GLY A 239 -2.46 -16.40 -20.62
C GLY A 239 -2.07 -17.44 -19.58
N ASP A 240 -2.86 -17.60 -18.51
CA ASP A 240 -2.59 -18.53 -17.40
C ASP A 240 -3.86 -19.16 -16.85
N LEU A 241 -3.74 -20.27 -16.12
CA LEU A 241 -4.85 -20.85 -15.35
C LEU A 241 -4.71 -20.59 -13.86
N ILE A 242 -5.71 -19.89 -13.32
CA ILE A 242 -5.90 -19.78 -11.88
C ILE A 242 -6.76 -20.96 -11.41
N GLY A 243 -6.16 -21.82 -10.57
CA GLY A 243 -6.87 -22.86 -9.84
C GLY A 243 -7.48 -22.39 -8.51
N GLY A 244 -8.64 -22.97 -8.19
CA GLY A 244 -9.36 -22.89 -6.92
C GLY A 244 -9.61 -24.28 -6.32
N THR A 245 -10.51 -24.36 -5.34
CA THR A 245 -10.95 -25.65 -4.76
C THR A 245 -11.93 -26.37 -5.69
N LYS A 246 -12.20 -27.65 -5.41
CA LYS A 246 -13.12 -28.50 -6.18
C LYS A 246 -12.84 -28.55 -7.70
N ASN A 247 -11.57 -28.59 -8.08
CA ASN A 247 -11.17 -28.60 -9.50
C ASN A 247 -11.82 -27.48 -10.33
N SER A 248 -11.94 -26.30 -9.74
CA SER A 248 -12.47 -25.12 -10.44
C SER A 248 -11.33 -24.24 -10.94
N TYR A 249 -11.48 -23.73 -12.17
CA TYR A 249 -10.43 -22.98 -12.85
C TYR A 249 -10.99 -21.74 -13.55
N ILE A 250 -10.12 -20.74 -13.70
CA ILE A 250 -10.35 -19.53 -14.49
C ILE A 250 -9.13 -19.34 -15.39
N ALA A 251 -9.35 -19.26 -16.69
CA ALA A 251 -8.31 -18.82 -17.60
C ALA A 251 -8.21 -17.29 -17.55
N THR A 252 -6.99 -16.80 -17.42
CA THR A 252 -6.65 -15.38 -17.37
C THR A 252 -5.90 -15.03 -18.63
N LEU A 253 -6.24 -13.92 -19.25
CA LEU A 253 -5.56 -13.39 -20.43
C LEU A 253 -5.18 -11.94 -20.14
N VAL A 254 -3.93 -11.58 -20.40
CA VAL A 254 -3.44 -10.23 -20.17
C VAL A 254 -2.69 -9.73 -21.40
N GLU A 255 -3.16 -8.65 -21.98
CA GLU A 255 -2.54 -8.03 -23.15
C GLU A 255 -1.23 -7.30 -22.73
N ARG A 256 -0.15 -7.48 -23.48
CA ARG A 256 1.21 -7.10 -23.07
C ARG A 256 1.52 -5.62 -23.21
N GLN A 257 0.78 -4.83 -23.98
CA GLN A 257 0.99 -3.39 -24.08
C GLN A 257 0.13 -2.62 -23.07
N SER A 258 -1.19 -2.71 -23.23
CA SER A 258 -2.23 -2.07 -22.43
C SER A 258 -2.44 -2.67 -21.05
N ARG A 259 -1.97 -3.90 -20.80
CA ARG A 259 -2.25 -4.67 -19.56
C ARG A 259 -3.74 -4.99 -19.37
N TYR A 260 -4.51 -4.98 -20.45
CA TYR A 260 -5.93 -5.28 -20.42
C TYR A 260 -6.15 -6.74 -20.05
N VAL A 261 -7.01 -6.98 -19.06
CA VAL A 261 -7.26 -8.29 -18.49
C VAL A 261 -8.60 -8.82 -18.98
N MET A 262 -8.61 -10.06 -19.43
CA MET A 262 -9.83 -10.83 -19.66
C MET A 262 -9.81 -12.09 -18.78
N LEU A 263 -10.97 -12.41 -18.23
CA LEU A 263 -11.16 -13.59 -17.39
C LEU A 263 -12.19 -14.50 -18.05
N VAL A 264 -11.83 -15.76 -18.21
CA VAL A 264 -12.61 -16.76 -18.94
C VAL A 264 -12.96 -17.88 -17.99
N LYS A 265 -14.26 -18.09 -17.79
CA LYS A 265 -14.73 -19.25 -17.04
C LYS A 265 -14.47 -20.49 -17.89
N VAL A 266 -13.73 -21.43 -17.33
CA VAL A 266 -13.54 -22.77 -17.92
C VAL A 266 -14.29 -23.78 -17.07
N ALA A 267 -14.84 -24.82 -17.70
CA ALA A 267 -15.57 -25.87 -16.99
C ALA A 267 -14.59 -26.68 -16.13
N ASN A 268 -13.50 -27.13 -16.75
CA ASN A 268 -12.45 -27.95 -16.15
C ASN A 268 -11.06 -27.54 -16.68
N LYS A 269 -10.03 -28.18 -16.14
CA LYS A 269 -8.62 -28.02 -16.54
C LYS A 269 -8.29 -28.69 -17.89
N ASP A 270 -9.20 -29.50 -18.42
CA ASP A 270 -8.94 -30.22 -19.66
C ASP A 270 -8.78 -29.27 -20.85
N THR A 271 -7.97 -29.73 -21.80
CA THR A 271 -7.56 -28.95 -22.96
C THR A 271 -8.75 -28.47 -23.79
N ARG A 272 -9.77 -29.31 -23.98
CA ARG A 272 -10.94 -28.99 -24.81
C ARG A 272 -11.75 -27.86 -24.19
N SER A 273 -11.97 -27.89 -22.88
CA SER A 273 -12.66 -26.83 -22.14
C SER A 273 -11.93 -25.50 -22.21
N VAL A 274 -10.60 -25.51 -22.02
CA VAL A 274 -9.78 -24.29 -22.04
C VAL A 274 -9.75 -23.69 -23.45
N VAL A 275 -9.41 -24.48 -24.47
CA VAL A 275 -9.37 -24.03 -25.87
C VAL A 275 -10.73 -23.50 -26.34
N SER A 276 -11.83 -24.20 -26.04
CA SER A 276 -13.18 -23.74 -26.40
C SER A 276 -13.55 -22.41 -25.72
N GLY A 277 -13.13 -22.22 -24.46
CA GLY A 277 -13.31 -20.97 -23.74
C GLY A 277 -12.52 -19.81 -24.37
N LEU A 278 -11.28 -20.08 -24.79
CA LEU A 278 -10.42 -19.10 -25.45
C LEU A 278 -10.98 -18.69 -26.82
N ILE A 279 -11.37 -19.64 -27.68
CA ILE A 279 -11.96 -19.37 -29.00
C ILE A 279 -13.16 -18.41 -28.88
N LYS A 280 -14.09 -18.70 -27.96
CA LYS A 280 -15.27 -17.84 -27.72
C LYS A 280 -14.92 -16.40 -27.30
N GLN A 281 -13.73 -16.17 -26.76
CA GLN A 281 -13.29 -14.86 -26.32
C GLN A 281 -12.50 -14.14 -27.42
N THR A 282 -11.68 -14.86 -28.19
CA THR A 282 -10.99 -14.30 -29.37
C THR A 282 -11.99 -13.72 -30.37
N GLN A 283 -13.13 -14.38 -30.58
CA GLN A 283 -14.20 -13.92 -31.49
C GLN A 283 -14.87 -12.59 -31.08
N LYS A 284 -14.64 -12.10 -29.85
CA LYS A 284 -15.20 -10.83 -29.38
C LYS A 284 -14.28 -9.64 -29.63
N LEU A 285 -13.07 -9.88 -30.10
CA LEU A 285 -12.07 -8.86 -30.35
C LEU A 285 -11.75 -8.78 -31.85
N PRO A 286 -11.39 -7.59 -32.37
CA PRO A 286 -10.79 -7.47 -33.70
C PRO A 286 -9.55 -8.36 -33.81
N ARG A 287 -9.34 -8.98 -34.97
CA ARG A 287 -8.24 -9.94 -35.21
C ARG A 287 -6.88 -9.30 -34.96
N GLU A 288 -6.74 -8.04 -35.32
CA GLU A 288 -5.50 -7.26 -35.21
C GLU A 288 -5.06 -7.05 -33.76
N LEU A 289 -5.99 -7.18 -32.80
CA LEU A 289 -5.75 -7.06 -31.36
C LEU A 289 -5.61 -8.41 -30.66
N TYR A 290 -5.54 -9.51 -31.41
CA TYR A 290 -5.31 -10.84 -30.88
C TYR A 290 -4.39 -11.63 -31.83
N ARG A 291 -3.14 -11.18 -31.93
CA ARG A 291 -2.12 -11.70 -32.86
C ARG A 291 -1.43 -12.94 -32.33
N SER A 292 -1.07 -12.94 -31.05
CA SER A 292 -0.44 -14.11 -30.44
C SER A 292 -0.80 -14.31 -28.98
N LEU A 293 -0.70 -15.57 -28.54
CA LEU A 293 -0.94 -16.00 -27.18
C LEU A 293 0.28 -16.74 -26.64
N THR A 294 0.86 -16.24 -25.56
CA THR A 294 1.93 -16.90 -24.81
C THR A 294 1.34 -17.63 -23.59
N TRP A 295 1.63 -18.92 -23.44
CA TRP A 295 1.13 -19.76 -22.36
C TRP A 295 2.25 -20.55 -21.65
N ASP A 296 1.96 -21.10 -20.48
CA ASP A 296 2.89 -22.02 -19.80
C ASP A 296 2.86 -23.41 -20.46
N ARG A 297 3.86 -24.26 -20.22
CA ARG A 297 3.88 -25.64 -20.76
C ARG A 297 2.89 -26.59 -20.09
N GLY A 298 1.83 -26.06 -19.49
CA GLY A 298 0.77 -26.87 -18.93
C GLY A 298 0.05 -27.66 -20.02
N LYS A 299 -0.38 -28.89 -19.69
CA LYS A 299 -1.10 -29.76 -20.64
C LYS A 299 -2.46 -29.19 -21.07
N GLU A 300 -2.91 -28.09 -20.43
CA GLU A 300 -4.22 -27.49 -20.67
C GLU A 300 -4.31 -26.77 -22.03
N LEU A 301 -3.20 -26.57 -22.73
CA LEU A 301 -3.15 -26.08 -24.12
C LEU A 301 -2.52 -27.08 -25.11
N ALA A 302 -2.55 -28.38 -24.81
CA ALA A 302 -2.06 -29.41 -25.73
C ALA A 302 -2.70 -29.34 -27.14
N ASP A 303 -3.97 -28.93 -27.25
CA ASP A 303 -4.75 -28.77 -28.49
C ASP A 303 -4.79 -27.30 -28.96
N HIS A 304 -3.71 -26.54 -28.72
CA HIS A 304 -3.56 -25.15 -29.16
C HIS A 304 -3.65 -24.98 -30.69
N ARG A 305 -3.38 -26.05 -31.46
CA ARG A 305 -3.54 -26.04 -32.93
C ARG A 305 -4.97 -25.71 -33.33
N ARG A 306 -5.96 -26.24 -32.58
CA ARG A 306 -7.37 -25.92 -32.80
C ARG A 306 -7.69 -24.45 -32.53
N LEU A 307 -7.05 -23.83 -31.53
CA LEU A 307 -7.17 -22.39 -31.29
C LEU A 307 -6.60 -21.60 -32.49
N THR A 308 -5.40 -21.99 -32.93
CA THR A 308 -4.71 -21.35 -34.08
C THR A 308 -5.58 -21.42 -35.33
N LEU A 309 -6.10 -22.61 -35.69
CA LEU A 309 -6.97 -22.80 -36.85
C LEU A 309 -8.28 -22.02 -36.78
N ALA A 310 -8.88 -21.88 -35.58
CA ALA A 310 -10.17 -21.23 -35.41
C ALA A 310 -10.09 -19.70 -35.32
N SER A 311 -8.93 -19.15 -34.97
CA SER A 311 -8.79 -17.72 -34.65
C SER A 311 -7.60 -17.02 -35.30
N ASP A 312 -6.76 -17.75 -36.05
CA ASP A 312 -5.54 -17.27 -36.71
C ASP A 312 -4.52 -16.68 -35.72
N VAL A 313 -4.51 -17.22 -34.50
CA VAL A 313 -3.67 -16.74 -33.40
C VAL A 313 -2.48 -17.65 -33.23
N GLU A 314 -1.29 -17.09 -33.31
CA GLU A 314 -0.06 -17.84 -33.04
C GLU A 314 0.08 -18.13 -31.54
N VAL A 315 0.22 -19.40 -31.19
CA VAL A 315 0.39 -19.84 -29.80
C VAL A 315 1.85 -20.17 -29.51
N TYR A 316 2.41 -19.53 -28.50
CA TYR A 316 3.78 -19.69 -28.05
C TYR A 316 3.80 -20.27 -26.62
N PHE A 317 4.74 -21.17 -26.35
CA PHE A 317 4.91 -21.76 -25.02
C PHE A 317 6.19 -21.23 -24.36
N CYS A 318 6.10 -20.92 -23.07
CA CYS A 318 7.25 -20.45 -22.29
C CYS A 318 8.26 -21.57 -22.06
N ASP A 319 9.48 -21.21 -21.70
CA ASP A 319 10.47 -22.19 -21.29
C ASP A 319 10.17 -22.77 -19.90
N PRO A 320 10.56 -24.02 -19.62
CA PRO A 320 10.41 -24.59 -18.30
C PRO A 320 11.16 -23.71 -17.30
N GLN A 321 10.62 -23.57 -16.09
CA GLN A 321 11.25 -22.82 -15.00
C GLN A 321 11.59 -21.35 -15.33
N SER A 322 10.95 -20.75 -16.35
CA SER A 322 11.15 -19.37 -16.76
C SER A 322 9.95 -18.45 -16.50
N PRO A 323 9.47 -18.34 -15.24
CA PRO A 323 8.26 -17.56 -14.91
C PRO A 323 8.37 -16.07 -15.27
N TRP A 324 9.60 -15.53 -15.35
CA TRP A 324 9.84 -14.11 -15.70
C TRP A 324 9.38 -13.75 -17.11
N GLN A 325 9.33 -14.72 -18.03
CA GLN A 325 8.82 -14.55 -19.41
C GLN A 325 7.34 -14.14 -19.43
N ARG A 326 6.63 -14.30 -18.29
CA ARG A 326 5.22 -13.92 -18.07
C ARG A 326 5.04 -13.02 -16.86
N GLY A 327 6.00 -12.14 -16.61
CA GLY A 327 5.96 -11.23 -15.46
C GLY A 327 4.67 -10.39 -15.38
N THR A 328 4.00 -10.15 -16.52
CA THR A 328 2.71 -9.42 -16.55
C THR A 328 1.59 -10.27 -15.96
N ASN A 329 1.47 -11.51 -16.43
CA ASN A 329 0.43 -12.41 -15.97
C ASN A 329 0.63 -12.76 -14.48
N GLU A 330 1.85 -13.06 -14.03
CA GLU A 330 2.11 -13.32 -12.61
C GLU A 330 1.70 -12.17 -11.68
N ASN A 331 2.07 -10.95 -12.05
CA ASN A 331 1.69 -9.77 -11.30
C ASN A 331 0.16 -9.62 -11.30
N THR A 332 -0.50 -9.83 -12.44
CA THR A 332 -1.95 -9.75 -12.58
C THR A 332 -2.67 -10.81 -11.75
N ASN A 333 -2.17 -12.05 -11.72
CA ASN A 333 -2.71 -13.13 -10.92
C ASN A 333 -2.62 -12.80 -9.43
N ARG A 334 -1.53 -12.17 -8.99
CA ARG A 334 -1.42 -11.63 -7.63
C ARG A 334 -2.50 -10.59 -7.32
N LEU A 335 -2.96 -9.81 -8.30
CA LEU A 335 -4.09 -8.88 -8.13
C LEU A 335 -5.43 -9.60 -8.07
N LEU A 336 -5.61 -10.58 -8.95
CA LEU A 336 -6.82 -11.40 -9.02
C LEU A 336 -7.03 -12.16 -7.71
N ARG A 337 -5.98 -12.52 -6.99
CA ARG A 337 -6.10 -13.11 -5.63
C ARG A 337 -6.74 -12.17 -4.59
N GLN A 338 -6.86 -10.88 -4.86
CA GLN A 338 -7.66 -9.95 -4.03
C GLN A 338 -9.18 -10.11 -4.25
N TYR A 339 -9.58 -10.73 -5.36
CA TYR A 339 -10.97 -11.02 -5.73
C TYR A 339 -11.29 -12.51 -5.58
N PHE A 340 -10.31 -13.37 -5.86
CA PHE A 340 -10.38 -14.81 -5.78
C PHE A 340 -9.27 -15.35 -4.86
N PRO A 341 -9.43 -15.24 -3.52
CA PRO A 341 -8.43 -15.74 -2.58
C PRO A 341 -8.04 -17.20 -2.86
N LYS A 342 -6.83 -17.59 -2.47
CA LYS A 342 -6.45 -19.01 -2.54
C LYS A 342 -7.41 -19.83 -1.66
N GLY A 343 -7.79 -21.01 -2.12
CA GLY A 343 -8.75 -21.87 -1.43
C GLY A 343 -10.23 -21.54 -1.69
N THR A 344 -10.54 -20.55 -2.53
CA THR A 344 -11.93 -20.27 -2.95
C THR A 344 -12.40 -21.24 -4.04
N ASP A 345 -13.67 -21.63 -3.95
CA ASP A 345 -14.36 -22.37 -5.01
C ASP A 345 -14.71 -21.42 -6.16
N LEU A 346 -14.03 -21.57 -7.29
CA LEU A 346 -14.20 -20.69 -8.45
C LEU A 346 -15.41 -21.08 -9.32
N SER A 347 -16.05 -22.24 -9.06
CA SER A 347 -17.24 -22.66 -9.81
C SER A 347 -18.43 -21.73 -9.55
N LEU A 348 -18.49 -21.12 -8.36
CA LEU A 348 -19.54 -20.21 -7.91
C LEU A 348 -19.57 -18.86 -8.67
N TYR A 349 -18.52 -18.57 -9.45
CA TYR A 349 -18.43 -17.34 -10.22
C TYR A 349 -18.89 -17.57 -11.65
N SER A 350 -19.99 -16.91 -12.01
CA SER A 350 -20.46 -16.84 -13.39
C SER A 350 -19.51 -16.03 -14.27
N GLN A 351 -19.54 -16.26 -15.58
CA GLN A 351 -18.76 -15.46 -16.54
C GLN A 351 -19.07 -13.95 -16.41
N ALA A 352 -20.31 -13.57 -16.12
CA ALA A 352 -20.68 -12.17 -15.88
C ALA A 352 -19.96 -11.57 -14.66
N LYS A 353 -19.86 -12.32 -13.54
CA LYS A 353 -19.09 -11.89 -12.36
C LYS A 353 -17.61 -11.76 -12.68
N LEU A 354 -17.04 -12.69 -13.46
CA LEU A 354 -15.64 -12.62 -13.90
C LEU A 354 -15.40 -11.37 -14.77
N SER A 355 -16.28 -11.10 -15.74
CA SER A 355 -16.20 -9.90 -16.58
C SER A 355 -16.32 -8.61 -15.75
N ALA A 356 -17.15 -8.59 -14.72
CA ALA A 356 -17.24 -7.44 -13.80
C ALA A 356 -15.94 -7.21 -13.01
N VAL A 357 -15.29 -8.29 -12.53
CA VAL A 357 -13.98 -8.21 -11.87
C VAL A 357 -12.89 -7.75 -12.85
N ALA A 358 -12.87 -8.29 -14.06
CA ALA A 358 -11.95 -7.88 -15.12
C ALA A 358 -12.09 -6.38 -15.41
N ARG A 359 -13.33 -5.89 -15.58
CA ARG A 359 -13.63 -4.47 -15.75
C ARG A 359 -13.10 -3.62 -14.60
N GLN A 360 -13.30 -4.02 -13.35
CA GLN A 360 -12.74 -3.28 -12.21
C GLN A 360 -11.21 -3.21 -12.22
N LEU A 361 -10.53 -4.25 -12.70
CA LEU A 361 -9.07 -4.28 -12.88
C LEU A 361 -8.61 -3.45 -14.08
N ASN A 362 -9.42 -3.38 -15.14
CA ASN A 362 -9.14 -2.62 -16.35
C ASN A 362 -9.43 -1.14 -16.20
N GLU A 363 -10.33 -0.75 -15.29
CA GLU A 363 -10.57 0.65 -14.91
C GLU A 363 -9.60 1.13 -13.81
N ARG A 364 -8.67 0.27 -13.37
CA ARG A 364 -7.71 0.59 -12.31
C ARG A 364 -6.40 1.11 -12.91
N PRO A 365 -5.94 2.31 -12.54
CA PRO A 365 -4.78 2.96 -13.15
C PRO A 365 -3.49 2.18 -12.85
N ARG A 366 -2.56 2.19 -13.80
CA ARG A 366 -1.27 1.48 -13.70
C ARG A 366 -0.13 2.47 -13.77
N LYS A 367 0.78 2.40 -12.79
CA LYS A 367 2.00 3.21 -12.80
C LYS A 367 2.84 2.99 -14.06
N THR A 368 2.89 1.76 -14.58
CA THR A 368 3.57 1.41 -15.83
C THR A 368 2.94 2.01 -17.08
N LEU A 369 1.74 2.58 -16.98
CA LEU A 369 1.02 3.24 -18.07
C LEU A 369 0.82 4.73 -17.74
N ASP A 370 1.69 5.31 -16.91
CA ASP A 370 1.60 6.70 -16.42
C ASP A 370 0.25 7.02 -15.77
N TYR A 371 -0.25 6.04 -15.00
CA TYR A 371 -1.54 6.07 -14.33
C TYR A 371 -2.75 6.16 -15.26
N GLN A 372 -2.59 5.86 -16.55
CA GLN A 372 -3.71 5.45 -17.40
C GLN A 372 -4.24 4.09 -16.97
N THR A 373 -5.52 3.87 -17.23
CA THR A 373 -6.19 2.59 -17.02
C THR A 373 -5.94 1.67 -18.22
N PRO A 374 -5.86 0.35 -18.01
CA PRO A 374 -5.78 -0.60 -19.11
C PRO A 374 -6.92 -0.46 -20.12
N ALA A 375 -8.12 -0.11 -19.65
CA ALA A 375 -9.27 0.15 -20.51
C ALA A 375 -9.04 1.35 -21.45
N GLU A 376 -8.56 2.48 -20.93
CA GLU A 376 -8.22 3.66 -21.75
C GLU A 376 -7.14 3.34 -22.79
N ARG A 377 -6.07 2.65 -22.36
CA ARG A 377 -4.97 2.26 -23.27
C ARG A 377 -5.44 1.29 -24.34
N PHE A 378 -6.21 0.27 -23.97
CA PHE A 378 -6.75 -0.71 -24.91
C PHE A 378 -7.72 -0.07 -25.90
N GLN A 379 -8.59 0.84 -25.43
CA GLN A 379 -9.49 1.59 -26.30
C GLN A 379 -8.73 2.47 -27.30
N ALA A 380 -7.62 3.09 -26.89
CA ALA A 380 -6.76 3.82 -27.82
C ALA A 380 -6.13 2.90 -28.87
N CYS A 381 -5.71 1.69 -28.50
CA CYS A 381 -5.24 0.68 -29.46
C CYS A 381 -6.36 0.26 -30.43
N VAL A 382 -7.58 0.03 -29.94
CA VAL A 382 -8.75 -0.30 -30.79
C VAL A 382 -9.05 0.83 -31.78
N ALA A 383 -8.98 2.08 -31.33
CA ALA A 383 -9.24 3.23 -32.17
C ALA A 383 -8.16 3.45 -33.25
N ALA A 384 -6.91 3.05 -32.98
CA ALA A 384 -5.81 3.15 -33.94
C ALA A 384 -5.82 2.04 -35.02
N THR A 385 -6.61 0.98 -34.81
CA THR A 385 -6.71 -0.16 -35.74
C THR A 385 -7.99 -0.13 -36.60
N ARG A 386 -8.91 0.81 -36.32
CA ARG A 386 -10.03 1.15 -37.20
C ARG A 386 -9.61 2.24 -38.16
#